data_AF-A0A0Q3TEN8-F1
#
_entry.id   AF-A0A0Q3TEN8-F1
#
_cell.length_a   1.000
_cell.length_b   1.000
_cell.length_c   1.000
_cell.angle_alpha   90.00
_cell.angle_beta   90.00
_cell.angle_gamma   90.00
#
_symmetry.space_group_name_H-M   'P 1'
#
loop_
_entity.id
_entity.type
_entity.pdbx_description
1 polymer ?
#
loop_
_entity_poly.entity_id
_entity_poly.type
_entity_poly.pdbx_seq_one_letter_code
_entity_poly.pdbx_strand_id
1 'polypeptide(L)'
;MKKPLIIFVTSALIGLGLGYLVFDVIAPGQSQPEVAVNDKEDSKSSEEATEETDKTVAVSDDNILQAKGCLGCHAVSGLNLEGGATGPDLTQAFNNVEGKHGKPLAEFLKEPTSAVMSSVIGGNPLTDEEISQVVEALKKAAE
;
A
#
# COMPACT_ATOMS: atom_id res chain seq x y z
N MET A 1 19.22 22.04 -35.17
CA MET A 1 18.46 22.02 -33.88
C MET A 1 18.67 20.75 -33.05
N LYS A 2 19.72 19.93 -33.25
CA LYS A 2 19.93 18.66 -32.51
C LYS A 2 21.02 18.73 -31.43
N LYS A 3 21.89 19.74 -31.50
CA LYS A 3 23.02 19.94 -30.57
C LYS A 3 22.60 20.16 -29.10
N PRO A 4 21.58 20.98 -28.77
CA PRO A 4 21.18 21.13 -27.36
C PRO A 4 20.51 19.88 -26.80
N LEU A 5 19.79 19.13 -27.63
CA LEU A 5 19.16 17.85 -27.24
C LEU A 5 20.23 16.79 -26.89
N ILE A 6 21.29 16.69 -27.69
CA ILE A 6 22.39 15.74 -27.43
C ILE A 6 23.09 16.07 -26.11
N ILE A 7 23.37 17.37 -25.85
CA ILE A 7 24.01 17.81 -24.61
C ILE A 7 23.12 17.46 -23.39
N PHE A 8 21.82 17.74 -23.48
CA PHE A 8 20.87 17.42 -22.40
C PHE A 8 20.83 15.91 -22.10
N VAL A 9 20.74 15.07 -23.14
CA VAL A 9 20.71 13.61 -22.98
C VAL A 9 22.03 13.08 -22.42
N THR A 10 23.18 13.60 -22.87
CA THR A 10 24.47 13.20 -22.30
C THR A 10 24.62 13.61 -20.85
N SER A 11 24.18 14.82 -20.47
CA SER A 11 24.24 15.28 -19.08
C SER A 11 23.29 14.50 -18.17
N ALA A 12 22.10 14.14 -18.67
CA ALA A 12 21.14 13.33 -17.93
C ALA A 12 21.66 11.90 -17.69
N LEU A 13 22.27 11.28 -18.71
CA LEU A 13 22.85 9.93 -18.58
C LEU A 13 24.08 9.92 -17.65
N ILE A 14 24.93 10.94 -17.72
CA ILE A 14 26.09 11.05 -16.83
C ILE A 14 25.64 11.31 -15.38
N GLY A 15 24.70 12.24 -15.17
CA GLY A 15 24.18 12.56 -13.84
C GLY A 15 23.42 11.41 -13.20
N LEU A 16 22.53 10.75 -13.94
CA LEU A 16 21.77 9.61 -13.46
C LEU A 16 22.67 8.37 -13.26
N GLY A 17 23.65 8.15 -14.16
CA GLY A 17 24.62 7.06 -14.04
C GLY A 17 25.57 7.22 -12.86
N LEU A 18 26.12 8.41 -12.62
CA LEU A 18 26.94 8.69 -11.44
C LEU A 18 26.13 8.64 -10.15
N GLY A 19 24.90 9.18 -10.15
CA GLY A 19 24.00 9.11 -9.01
C GLY A 19 23.64 7.66 -8.64
N TYR A 20 23.33 6.83 -9.64
CA TYR A 20 23.03 5.41 -9.45
C TYR A 20 24.25 4.65 -8.91
N LEU A 21 25.45 4.92 -9.42
CA LEU A 21 26.66 4.23 -8.96
C LEU A 21 27.01 4.57 -7.50
N VAL A 22 26.80 5.83 -7.07
CA VAL A 22 26.97 6.22 -5.66
C VAL A 22 25.91 5.56 -4.77
N PHE A 23 24.66 5.54 -5.21
CA PHE A 23 23.55 4.94 -4.46
C PHE A 23 23.70 3.41 -4.31
N ASP A 24 24.19 2.73 -5.35
CA ASP A 24 24.29 1.27 -5.40
C ASP A 24 25.62 0.74 -4.81
N VAL A 25 26.74 1.46 -4.98
CA VAL A 25 28.08 1.00 -4.53
C VAL A 25 28.45 1.50 -3.13
N ILE A 26 28.06 2.73 -2.75
CA ILE A 26 28.48 3.34 -1.49
C ILE A 26 27.42 3.17 -0.39
N ALA A 27 26.16 2.91 -0.75
CA ALA A 27 25.06 2.82 0.21
C ALA A 27 24.12 1.62 -0.02
N PRO A 28 24.58 0.35 0.08
CA PRO A 28 23.66 -0.74 0.32
C PRO A 28 23.17 -0.65 1.78
N GLY A 29 22.12 0.14 2.03
CA GLY A 29 21.34 0.03 3.27
C GLY A 29 21.14 1.25 4.17
N GLN A 30 21.22 2.50 3.68
CA GLN A 30 20.78 3.66 4.48
C GLN A 30 19.89 4.63 3.69
N SER A 31 18.62 4.24 3.54
CA SER A 31 17.54 5.15 3.16
C SER A 31 16.97 5.81 4.41
N GLN A 32 17.65 6.82 4.98
CA GLN A 32 16.98 7.86 5.77
C GLN A 32 17.68 9.20 5.60
N PRO A 33 16.95 10.31 5.38
CA PRO A 33 17.51 11.64 5.58
C PRO A 33 17.74 11.84 7.08
N GLU A 34 18.99 11.70 7.52
CA GLU A 34 19.44 11.97 8.88
C GLU A 34 19.34 13.49 9.15
N VAL A 35 18.33 13.92 9.91
CA VAL A 35 18.38 15.17 10.68
C VAL A 35 19.00 14.86 12.04
N ALA A 36 20.15 15.48 12.28
CA ALA A 36 21.04 15.25 13.40
C ALA A 36 20.36 15.34 14.78
N VAL A 37 20.51 14.29 15.61
CA VAL A 37 20.72 14.41 17.06
C VAL A 37 21.75 13.38 17.50
N ASN A 38 22.70 13.89 18.28
CA ASN A 38 23.98 13.35 18.68
C ASN A 38 23.90 12.42 19.91
N ASP A 39 24.96 11.60 20.06
CA ASP A 39 25.47 10.88 21.24
C ASP A 39 24.78 9.55 21.63
N LYS A 40 25.40 8.39 21.31
CA LYS A 40 26.39 7.61 22.11
C LYS A 40 25.79 7.02 23.40
N GLU A 41 25.95 5.76 23.76
CA GLU A 41 27.08 4.83 23.60
C GLU A 41 26.60 3.41 24.01
N ASP A 42 27.16 2.37 23.39
CA ASP A 42 27.57 1.05 23.96
C ASP A 42 26.61 0.26 24.90
N SER A 43 26.45 -1.07 24.85
CA SER A 43 27.26 -2.14 24.28
C SER A 43 26.54 -3.49 24.51
N LYS A 44 26.87 -4.45 23.63
CA LYS A 44 27.28 -5.83 23.98
C LYS A 44 26.24 -6.97 24.08
N SER A 45 26.42 -7.89 23.11
CA SER A 45 26.35 -9.37 23.12
C SER A 45 25.08 -10.05 23.63
N SER A 46 24.67 -11.20 23.14
CA SER A 46 25.24 -12.20 22.23
C SER A 46 24.07 -13.11 21.85
N GLU A 47 24.14 -13.70 20.65
CA GLU A 47 23.81 -15.10 20.32
C GLU A 47 22.57 -15.77 20.97
N GLU A 48 21.72 -16.53 20.29
CA GLU A 48 21.68 -17.07 18.93
C GLU A 48 20.34 -17.84 18.83
N ALA A 49 19.79 -17.90 17.62
CA ALA A 49 18.83 -18.86 17.10
C ALA A 49 17.60 -19.25 17.96
N THR A 50 16.43 -18.86 17.45
CA THR A 50 15.64 -19.84 16.69
C THR A 50 15.00 -19.14 15.50
N GLU A 51 15.29 -19.64 14.30
CA GLU A 51 14.45 -19.47 13.13
C GLU A 51 13.02 -19.89 13.46
N GLU A 52 12.04 -19.03 13.20
CA GLU A 52 10.92 -19.41 12.33
C GLU A 52 10.58 -18.22 11.44
N THR A 53 11.07 -18.34 10.21
CA THR A 53 10.50 -17.75 9.02
C THR A 53 8.98 -17.95 9.01
N ASP A 54 8.20 -16.87 8.95
CA ASP A 54 7.20 -16.78 7.89
C ASP A 54 6.91 -15.33 7.49
N LYS A 55 7.41 -15.01 6.31
CA LYS A 55 6.98 -13.97 5.38
C LYS A 55 6.77 -12.56 5.95
N THR A 56 7.79 -11.75 5.70
CA THR A 56 7.61 -10.61 4.78
C THR A 56 6.56 -10.99 3.72
N VAL A 57 5.32 -10.56 3.93
CA VAL A 57 4.30 -10.62 2.89
C VAL A 57 4.77 -9.62 1.85
N ALA A 58 5.57 -10.11 0.89
CA ALA A 58 5.49 -9.57 -0.45
C ALA A 58 4.00 -9.43 -0.72
N VAL A 59 3.55 -8.18 -0.86
CA VAL A 59 2.18 -7.82 -1.19
C VAL A 59 1.81 -8.66 -2.41
N SER A 60 1.14 -9.78 -2.16
CA SER A 60 0.75 -10.70 -3.21
C SER A 60 -0.38 -10.01 -3.95
N ASP A 61 -0.29 -9.96 -5.28
CA ASP A 61 -1.37 -9.55 -6.18
C ASP A 61 -2.67 -10.41 -6.04
N ASP A 62 -2.72 -11.30 -5.05
CA ASP A 62 -3.82 -12.20 -4.70
C ASP A 62 -4.90 -11.55 -3.82
N ASN A 63 -4.70 -10.32 -3.33
CA ASN A 63 -5.71 -9.66 -2.50
C ASN A 63 -6.71 -8.87 -3.37
N ILE A 64 -7.99 -9.27 -3.34
CA ILE A 64 -9.07 -8.61 -4.10
C ILE A 64 -9.18 -7.09 -3.83
N LEU A 65 -8.86 -6.63 -2.61
CA LEU A 65 -8.90 -5.20 -2.25
C LEU A 65 -7.79 -4.42 -2.95
N GLN A 66 -6.63 -5.04 -3.18
CA GLN A 66 -5.56 -4.46 -3.97
C GLN A 66 -5.88 -4.51 -5.45
N ALA A 67 -6.33 -5.67 -5.96
CA ALA A 67 -6.67 -5.87 -7.36
C ALA A 67 -7.79 -4.92 -7.84
N LYS A 68 -8.73 -4.57 -6.96
CA LYS A 68 -9.79 -3.59 -7.23
C LYS A 68 -9.42 -2.15 -6.88
N GLY A 69 -8.18 -1.91 -6.45
CA GLY A 69 -7.66 -0.57 -6.18
C GLY A 69 -8.22 0.09 -4.91
N CYS A 70 -8.91 -0.65 -4.04
CA CYS A 70 -9.46 -0.13 -2.79
C CYS A 70 -8.34 0.44 -1.90
N LEU A 71 -7.19 -0.23 -1.88
CA LEU A 71 -6.02 0.18 -1.09
C LEU A 71 -5.41 1.52 -1.54
N GLY A 72 -5.74 2.01 -2.74
CA GLY A 72 -5.29 3.32 -3.21
C GLY A 72 -5.82 4.48 -2.36
N CYS A 73 -6.99 4.29 -1.74
CA CYS A 73 -7.62 5.31 -0.89
C CYS A 73 -7.79 4.87 0.56
N HIS A 74 -7.77 3.58 0.85
CA HIS A 74 -8.13 3.03 2.15
C HIS A 74 -7.04 2.09 2.68
N ALA A 75 -6.73 2.18 3.97
CA ALA A 75 -6.01 1.13 4.68
C ALA A 75 -6.98 0.04 5.20
N VAL A 76 -6.43 -1.14 5.49
CA VAL A 76 -7.13 -2.24 6.17
C VAL A 76 -6.24 -2.79 7.27
N SER A 77 -6.14 -2.03 8.36
CA SER A 77 -5.25 -2.33 9.49
C SER A 77 -5.47 -3.74 10.08
N GLY A 78 -6.70 -4.23 10.15
CA GLY A 78 -7.00 -5.58 10.66
C GLY A 78 -6.41 -6.74 9.85
N LEU A 79 -6.02 -6.49 8.59
CA LEU A 79 -5.30 -7.45 7.76
C LEU A 79 -3.83 -7.08 7.54
N ASN A 80 -3.33 -6.05 8.25
CA ASN A 80 -2.01 -5.45 8.01
C ASN A 80 -1.79 -5.03 6.54
N LEU A 81 -2.87 -4.58 5.87
CA LEU A 81 -2.77 -4.06 4.51
C LEU A 81 -2.64 -2.54 4.56
N GLU A 82 -1.46 -2.07 4.17
CA GLU A 82 -1.19 -0.64 4.01
C GLU A 82 -1.98 -0.08 2.81
N GLY A 83 -2.40 1.17 2.92
CA GLY A 83 -3.16 1.85 1.89
C GLY A 83 -3.29 3.34 2.15
N GLY A 84 -4.12 4.00 1.36
CA GLY A 84 -4.37 5.43 1.50
C GLY A 84 -5.13 5.82 2.77
N ALA A 85 -5.06 7.10 3.11
CA ALA A 85 -5.85 7.72 4.19
C ALA A 85 -6.91 8.71 3.66
N THR A 86 -7.15 8.70 2.34
CA THR A 86 -8.18 9.53 1.70
C THR A 86 -9.59 9.08 2.11
N GLY A 87 -9.78 7.77 2.22
CA GLY A 87 -10.97 7.14 2.75
C GLY A 87 -10.75 6.60 4.18
N PRO A 88 -11.83 6.32 4.92
CA PRO A 88 -11.73 5.71 6.24
C PRO A 88 -11.19 4.29 6.18
N ASP A 89 -10.49 3.84 7.23
CA ASP A 89 -10.01 2.46 7.33
C ASP A 89 -11.18 1.45 7.20
N LEU A 90 -10.99 0.42 6.37
CA LEU A 90 -12.02 -0.57 6.04
C LEU A 90 -12.07 -1.76 7.02
N THR A 91 -11.19 -1.83 8.01
CA THR A 91 -11.14 -2.90 9.03
C THR A 91 -12.52 -3.18 9.63
N GLN A 92 -13.30 -2.13 9.89
CA GLN A 92 -14.63 -2.26 10.49
C GLN A 92 -15.77 -2.01 9.48
N ALA A 93 -15.49 -2.10 8.17
CA ALA A 93 -16.49 -1.86 7.14
C ALA A 93 -17.62 -2.91 7.19
N PHE A 94 -17.29 -4.18 7.42
CA PHE A 94 -18.27 -5.27 7.54
C PHE A 94 -19.32 -4.98 8.63
N ASN A 95 -18.89 -4.49 9.80
CA ASN A 95 -19.77 -4.20 10.93
C ASN A 95 -20.52 -2.86 10.77
N ASN A 96 -19.91 -1.86 10.13
CA ASN A 96 -20.40 -0.48 10.18
C ASN A 96 -21.25 -0.08 8.97
N VAL A 97 -21.09 -0.72 7.81
CA VAL A 97 -21.75 -0.28 6.58
C VAL A 97 -23.27 -0.37 6.69
N GLU A 98 -23.80 -1.47 7.24
CA GLU A 98 -25.24 -1.62 7.39
C GLU A 98 -25.85 -0.56 8.29
N GLY A 99 -25.24 -0.29 9.45
CA GLY A 99 -25.70 0.75 10.37
C GLY A 99 -25.63 2.17 9.78
N LYS A 100 -24.66 2.45 8.90
CA LYS A 100 -24.46 3.78 8.30
C LYS A 100 -25.26 4.00 7.01
N HIS A 101 -25.50 2.94 6.24
CA HIS A 101 -26.06 3.03 4.89
C HIS A 101 -27.42 2.34 4.75
N GLY A 102 -27.91 1.66 5.78
CA GLY A 102 -29.23 1.02 5.82
C GLY A 102 -29.37 -0.19 4.91
N LYS A 103 -28.26 -0.75 4.42
CA LYS A 103 -28.22 -1.95 3.56
C LYS A 103 -26.98 -2.80 3.85
N PRO A 104 -27.03 -4.12 3.69
CA PRO A 104 -25.87 -5.00 3.90
C PRO A 104 -24.67 -4.61 3.03
N LEU A 105 -23.46 -4.94 3.46
CA LEU A 105 -22.22 -4.61 2.73
C LEU A 105 -22.25 -5.08 1.26
N ALA A 106 -22.72 -6.30 1.00
CA ALA A 106 -22.82 -6.82 -0.36
C ALA A 106 -23.74 -5.98 -1.27
N GLU A 107 -24.86 -5.50 -0.72
CA GLU A 107 -25.80 -4.64 -1.45
C GLU A 107 -25.24 -3.22 -1.62
N PHE A 108 -24.52 -2.72 -0.62
CA PHE A 108 -23.78 -1.46 -0.73
C PHE A 108 -22.71 -1.50 -1.83
N LEU A 109 -22.01 -2.62 -2.02
CA LEU A 109 -21.03 -2.76 -3.09
C LEU A 109 -21.66 -2.81 -4.49
N LYS A 110 -22.93 -3.22 -4.59
CA LYS A 110 -23.70 -3.15 -5.86
C LYS A 110 -24.23 -1.75 -6.14
N GLU A 111 -24.79 -1.13 -5.10
CA GLU A 111 -25.43 0.17 -5.18
C GLU A 111 -25.00 1.05 -4.01
N PRO A 112 -23.77 1.61 -4.06
CA PRO A 112 -23.23 2.43 -2.99
C PRO A 112 -24.00 3.75 -2.88
N THR A 113 -24.29 4.15 -1.65
CA THR A 113 -25.07 5.37 -1.35
C THR A 113 -24.19 6.58 -1.02
N SER A 114 -22.87 6.38 -0.91
CA SER A 114 -21.91 7.47 -0.69
C SER A 114 -21.53 8.15 -2.00
N ALA A 115 -21.56 9.48 -2.04
CA ALA A 115 -21.23 10.27 -3.22
C ALA A 115 -19.88 9.89 -3.87
N VAL A 116 -18.87 9.58 -3.06
CA VAL A 116 -17.55 9.17 -3.56
C VAL A 116 -17.59 7.74 -4.09
N MET A 117 -18.21 6.82 -3.34
CA MET A 117 -18.20 5.40 -3.71
C MET A 117 -19.12 5.07 -4.88
N SER A 118 -20.20 5.83 -5.09
CA SER A 118 -21.01 5.76 -6.31
C SER A 118 -20.21 6.07 -7.57
N SER A 119 -19.27 7.02 -7.50
CA SER A 119 -18.39 7.32 -8.65
C SER A 119 -17.33 6.24 -8.85
N VAL A 120 -16.67 5.79 -7.78
CA VAL A 120 -15.54 4.85 -7.87
C VAL A 120 -16.00 3.46 -8.33
N ILE A 121 -17.00 2.88 -7.67
CA ILE A 121 -17.52 1.55 -8.03
C ILE A 121 -18.39 1.64 -9.28
N GLY A 122 -19.12 2.75 -9.49
CA GLY A 122 -19.90 2.94 -10.71
C GLY A 122 -19.07 3.01 -11.99
N GLY A 123 -17.81 3.48 -11.90
CA GLY A 123 -16.88 3.51 -13.04
C GLY A 123 -16.36 2.12 -13.45
N ASN A 124 -16.32 1.18 -12.51
CA ASN A 124 -15.93 -0.21 -12.77
C ASN A 124 -16.67 -1.16 -11.80
N PRO A 125 -17.93 -1.52 -12.12
CA PRO A 125 -18.76 -2.33 -11.24
C PRO A 125 -18.13 -3.69 -10.92
N LEU A 126 -18.32 -4.15 -9.69
CA LEU A 126 -17.89 -5.47 -9.26
C LEU A 126 -18.89 -6.55 -9.72
N THR A 127 -18.39 -7.72 -10.09
CA THR A 127 -19.21 -8.91 -10.30
C THR A 127 -19.67 -9.50 -8.96
N ASP A 128 -20.69 -10.37 -8.99
CA ASP A 128 -21.19 -11.03 -7.77
C ASP A 128 -20.10 -11.84 -7.05
N GLU A 129 -19.22 -12.50 -7.81
CA GLU A 129 -18.09 -13.25 -7.29
C GLU A 129 -17.09 -12.32 -6.58
N GLU A 130 -16.74 -11.21 -7.21
CA GLU A 130 -15.82 -10.22 -6.62
C GLU A 130 -16.41 -9.56 -5.38
N ILE A 131 -17.71 -9.30 -5.36
CA ILE A 131 -18.41 -8.79 -4.17
C ILE A 131 -18.30 -9.80 -3.03
N SER A 132 -18.52 -11.08 -3.30
CA SER A 132 -18.38 -12.13 -2.29
C SER A 132 -16.97 -12.16 -1.71
N GLN A 133 -15.94 -12.08 -2.55
CA GLN A 133 -14.54 -12.06 -2.12
C GLN A 133 -14.20 -10.81 -1.30
N VAL A 134 -14.69 -9.63 -1.69
CA VAL A 134 -14.51 -8.38 -0.93
C VAL A 134 -15.18 -8.48 0.43
N VAL A 135 -16.41 -9.00 0.48
CA VAL A 135 -17.16 -9.16 1.74
C VAL A 135 -16.44 -10.13 2.67
N GLU A 136 -15.94 -11.26 2.15
CA GLU A 136 -15.17 -12.22 2.94
C GLU A 136 -13.88 -11.61 3.50
N ALA A 137 -13.13 -10.89 2.66
CA ALA A 137 -11.92 -10.20 3.09
C ALA A 137 -12.21 -9.17 4.19
N LEU A 138 -13.25 -8.35 4.03
CA LEU A 138 -13.62 -7.34 5.02
C LEU A 138 -14.24 -7.93 6.28
N LYS A 139 -14.88 -9.11 6.19
CA LYS A 139 -15.32 -9.86 7.36
C LYS A 139 -14.12 -10.34 8.16
N LYS A 140 -13.14 -10.97 7.50
CA LYS A 140 -11.89 -11.42 8.15
C LYS A 140 -11.12 -10.26 8.78
N ALA A 141 -11.16 -9.07 8.17
CA ALA A 141 -10.53 -7.87 8.71
C ALA A 141 -11.19 -7.38 10.01
N ALA A 142 -12.47 -7.70 10.22
CA ALA A 142 -13.26 -7.19 11.33
C ALA A 142 -13.24 -8.09 12.58
N GLU A 143 -12.69 -9.31 12.45
CA GLU A 143 -12.47 -10.29 13.53
C GLU A 143 -11.26 -9.92 14.40
#